data_AF-A0A534JDQ0-F1
#
_entry.id   AF-A0A534JDQ0-F1
#
_cell.length_a   1.000
_cell.length_b   1.000
_cell.length_c   1.000
_cell.angle_alpha   90.00
_cell.angle_beta   90.00
_cell.angle_gamma   90.00
#
_symmetry.space_group_name_H-M   'P 1'
#
loop_
_entity.id
_entity.type
_entity.pdbx_description
1 polymer ?
#
loop_
_entity_poly.entity_id
_entity_poly.type
_entity_poly.pdbx_seq_one_letter_code
_entity_poly.pdbx_strand_id
1 'polypeptide(L)'
;MAVSPDVPWPVAVGFSAAETVTAGVSSASHAWFRNIDRRIFFSLLLPGVLGGMLGATLLAHVPAHIGGGWGTIVTSTMIARGVTPRYAIGTSNAVVFFVALTTSVTLWLQLGRMRYDMVLALLIGGAAAAPIAAWVTSRVPQRAATAAVGVIVFVLGAAGLFVTLL
;
A
#
# COMPACT_ATOMS: atom_id res chain seq x y z
N MET A 1 -0.41 28.87 5.30
CA MET A 1 0.45 28.16 4.33
C MET A 1 -0.51 27.30 3.52
N ALA A 2 -0.82 27.73 2.29
CA ALA A 2 -1.84 27.09 1.47
C ALA A 2 -1.46 25.64 1.17
N VAL A 3 -2.33 24.70 1.53
CA VAL A 3 -2.24 23.31 1.09
C VAL A 3 -2.46 23.30 -0.42
N SER A 4 -1.43 22.96 -1.19
CA SER A 4 -1.51 22.90 -2.66
C SER A 4 -2.56 21.86 -3.08
N PRO A 5 -3.51 22.18 -3.97
CA PRO A 5 -4.54 21.24 -4.47
C PRO A 5 -3.97 20.08 -5.30
N ASP A 6 -2.67 20.13 -5.56
CA ASP A 6 -1.99 19.28 -6.51
C ASP A 6 -1.03 18.43 -5.72
N VAL A 7 -1.48 17.27 -5.23
CA VAL A 7 -0.54 16.15 -5.18
C VAL A 7 -0.21 15.90 -6.63
N PRO A 8 1.02 16.20 -7.11
CA PRO A 8 1.32 16.06 -8.51
C PRO A 8 1.10 14.60 -8.87
N TRP A 9 0.38 14.31 -9.96
CA TRP A 9 0.21 12.94 -10.47
C TRP A 9 1.49 12.08 -10.43
N PRO A 10 2.70 12.64 -10.67
CA PRO A 10 3.96 11.90 -10.46
C PRO A 10 4.16 11.29 -9.06
N VAL A 11 3.63 11.89 -7.99
CA VAL A 11 3.68 11.37 -6.62
C VAL A 11 2.78 10.16 -6.45
N ALA A 12 1.58 10.15 -7.04
CA ALA A 12 0.70 8.99 -7.02
C ALA A 12 1.30 7.79 -7.76
N VAL A 13 1.89 8.03 -8.95
CA VAL A 13 2.60 6.98 -9.70
C VAL A 13 3.83 6.48 -8.94
N GLY A 14 4.61 7.41 -8.36
CA GLY A 14 5.76 7.06 -7.54
C GLY A 14 5.40 6.26 -6.28
N PHE A 15 4.27 6.58 -5.64
CA PHE A 15 3.76 5.86 -4.47
C PHE A 15 3.38 4.43 -4.84
N SER A 16 2.57 4.23 -5.90
CA SER A 16 2.21 2.88 -6.37
C SER A 16 3.43 2.08 -6.83
N ALA A 17 4.42 2.72 -7.44
CA ALA A 17 5.68 2.07 -7.82
C ALA A 17 6.50 1.63 -6.58
N ALA A 18 6.60 2.49 -5.56
CA ALA A 18 7.27 2.16 -4.31
C ALA A 18 6.58 1.01 -3.57
N GLU A 19 5.24 1.09 -3.48
CA GLU A 19 4.40 0.07 -2.87
C GLU A 19 4.57 -1.28 -3.58
N THR A 20 4.63 -1.27 -4.92
CA THR A 20 4.91 -2.47 -5.72
C THR A 20 6.24 -3.11 -5.33
N VAL A 21 7.30 -2.33 -5.12
CA VAL A 21 8.60 -2.89 -4.71
C VAL A 21 8.55 -3.47 -3.31
N THR A 22 8.06 -2.71 -2.32
CA THR A 22 8.02 -3.20 -0.93
C THR A 22 7.07 -4.39 -0.77
N ALA A 23 5.91 -4.35 -1.42
CA ALA A 23 4.96 -5.45 -1.44
C ALA A 23 5.52 -6.65 -2.20
N GLY A 24 6.31 -6.44 -3.26
CA GLY A 24 6.98 -7.48 -4.03
C GLY A 24 7.99 -8.26 -3.18
N VAL A 25 8.86 -7.56 -2.46
CA VAL A 25 9.83 -8.18 -1.54
C VAL A 25 9.11 -8.97 -0.44
N SER A 26 8.08 -8.38 0.17
CA SER A 26 7.25 -9.05 1.18
C SER A 26 6.52 -10.28 0.60
N SER A 27 5.98 -10.17 -0.62
CA SER A 27 5.25 -11.26 -1.30
C SER A 27 6.17 -12.42 -1.66
N ALA A 28 7.40 -12.12 -2.12
CA ALA A 28 8.41 -13.13 -2.41
C ALA A 28 8.77 -13.92 -1.14
N SER A 29 8.91 -13.24 0.01
CA SER A 29 9.11 -13.90 1.31
C SER A 29 7.94 -14.82 1.67
N HIS A 30 6.69 -14.35 1.55
CA HIS A 30 5.52 -15.18 1.81
C HIS A 30 5.37 -16.36 0.84
N ALA A 31 5.74 -16.18 -0.43
CA ALA A 31 5.77 -17.26 -1.42
C ALA A 31 6.85 -18.31 -1.06
N TRP A 32 8.03 -17.86 -0.65
CA TRP A 32 9.14 -18.71 -0.20
C TRP A 32 8.72 -19.57 1.00
N PHE A 33 8.07 -18.98 2.00
CA PHE A 33 7.53 -19.69 3.16
C PHE A 33 6.21 -20.45 2.90
N ARG A 34 5.74 -20.51 1.65
CA ARG A 34 4.49 -21.18 1.23
C ARG A 34 3.25 -20.70 2.01
N ASN A 35 3.22 -19.42 2.34
CA ASN A 35 2.15 -18.76 3.09
C ASN A 35 1.06 -18.16 2.17
N ILE A 36 0.98 -18.58 0.90
CA ILE A 36 -0.01 -18.10 -0.07
C ILE A 36 -1.03 -19.20 -0.33
N ASP A 37 -2.29 -18.92 0.01
CA ASP A 37 -3.41 -19.78 -0.35
C ASP A 37 -3.90 -19.41 -1.76
N ARG A 38 -3.82 -20.37 -2.70
CA ARG A 38 -4.16 -20.11 -4.11
C ARG A 38 -5.64 -19.80 -4.32
N ARG A 39 -6.53 -20.44 -3.56
CA ARG A 39 -7.98 -20.25 -3.71
C ARG A 39 -8.35 -18.83 -3.30
N ILE A 40 -7.85 -18.39 -2.15
CA ILE A 40 -8.04 -17.04 -1.65
C ILE A 40 -7.33 -16.04 -2.57
N PHE A 41 -6.11 -16.34 -3.00
CA PHE A 41 -5.31 -15.48 -3.89
C PHE A 41 -6.09 -15.12 -5.14
N PHE A 42 -6.58 -16.11 -5.91
CA PHE A 42 -7.32 -15.83 -7.13
C PHE A 42 -8.68 -15.17 -6.86
N SER A 43 -9.32 -15.49 -5.73
CA SER A 43 -10.58 -14.86 -5.31
C SER A 43 -10.42 -13.37 -5.00
N LEU A 44 -9.25 -12.93 -4.55
CA LEU A 44 -8.97 -11.53 -4.22
C LEU A 44 -8.28 -10.81 -5.39
N LEU A 45 -7.45 -11.51 -6.16
CA LEU A 45 -6.65 -10.94 -7.23
C LEU A 45 -7.50 -10.26 -8.29
N LEU A 46 -8.50 -10.97 -8.83
CA LEU A 46 -9.35 -10.45 -9.90
C LEU A 46 -10.13 -9.19 -9.48
N PRO A 47 -10.93 -9.21 -8.40
CA PRO A 47 -11.63 -8.01 -7.97
C PRO A 47 -10.67 -6.90 -7.53
N GLY A 48 -9.52 -7.26 -6.94
CA GLY A 48 -8.48 -6.29 -6.56
C GLY A 48 -7.86 -5.59 -7.77
N VAL A 49 -7.51 -6.34 -8.81
CA VAL A 49 -6.90 -5.79 -10.05
C VAL A 49 -7.90 -4.89 -10.76
N LEU A 50 -9.15 -5.34 -10.92
CA LEU A 50 -10.20 -4.52 -11.52
C LEU A 50 -10.46 -3.25 -10.71
N GLY A 51 -10.58 -3.38 -9.39
CA GLY A 51 -10.74 -2.23 -8.49
C GLY A 51 -9.56 -1.26 -8.53
N GLY A 52 -8.33 -1.77 -8.63
CA GLY A 52 -7.11 -0.97 -8.78
C GLY A 52 -7.04 -0.24 -10.11
N MET A 53 -7.40 -0.89 -11.22
CA MET A 53 -7.47 -0.25 -12.53
C MET A 53 -8.54 0.84 -12.58
N LEU A 54 -9.74 0.55 -12.08
CA LEU A 54 -10.82 1.53 -11.99
C LEU A 54 -10.45 2.68 -11.06
N GLY A 55 -9.86 2.37 -9.90
CA GLY A 55 -9.35 3.34 -8.96
C GLY A 55 -8.30 4.25 -9.59
N ALA A 56 -7.32 3.69 -10.32
CA ALA A 56 -6.31 4.44 -11.06
C ALA A 56 -6.94 5.37 -12.11
N THR A 57 -7.90 4.86 -12.90
CA THR A 57 -8.61 5.67 -13.90
C THR A 57 -9.40 6.80 -13.26
N LEU A 58 -10.09 6.55 -12.14
CA LEU A 58 -10.89 7.55 -11.45
C LEU A 58 -10.00 8.58 -10.76
N LEU A 59 -8.96 8.11 -10.07
CA LEU A 59 -7.97 8.95 -9.42
C LEU A 59 -7.38 9.91 -10.44
N ALA A 60 -6.98 9.48 -11.64
CA ALA A 60 -6.45 10.37 -12.68
C ALA A 60 -7.34 11.56 -13.05
N HIS A 61 -8.63 11.53 -12.69
CA HIS A 61 -9.62 12.56 -13.03
C HIS A 61 -10.24 13.26 -11.81
N VAL A 62 -9.89 12.89 -10.56
CA VAL A 62 -10.48 13.45 -9.33
C VAL A 62 -9.39 13.81 -8.31
N PRO A 63 -9.46 14.98 -7.63
CA PRO A 63 -8.49 15.33 -6.57
C PRO A 63 -8.49 14.28 -5.45
N ALA A 64 -7.35 13.62 -5.28
CA ALA A 64 -7.23 12.36 -4.55
C ALA A 64 -7.23 12.54 -3.01
N HIS A 65 -8.10 11.79 -2.33
CA HIS A 65 -8.08 11.65 -0.85
C HIS A 65 -8.43 10.23 -0.35
N ILE A 66 -8.42 9.23 -1.24
CA ILE A 66 -8.84 7.86 -0.90
C ILE A 66 -7.78 6.88 -1.43
N GLY A 67 -6.91 6.34 -0.57
CA GLY A 67 -5.86 5.42 -1.06
C GLY A 67 -5.21 4.47 -0.06
N GLY A 68 -5.08 4.79 1.23
CA GLY A 68 -4.13 4.06 2.09
C GLY A 68 -4.63 2.86 2.90
N GLY A 69 -5.95 2.63 3.04
CA GLY A 69 -6.47 1.75 4.11
C GLY A 69 -6.81 0.31 3.73
N TRP A 70 -6.89 -0.01 2.44
CA TRP A 70 -7.55 -1.24 1.96
C TRP A 70 -6.87 -2.54 2.43
N GLY A 71 -5.54 -2.56 2.55
CA GLY A 71 -4.80 -3.73 3.02
C GLY A 71 -5.22 -4.18 4.43
N THR A 72 -5.38 -3.24 5.37
CA THR A 72 -5.81 -3.56 6.74
C THR A 72 -7.23 -4.10 6.80
N ILE A 73 -8.13 -3.62 5.93
CA ILE A 73 -9.52 -4.10 5.85
C ILE A 73 -9.55 -5.53 5.32
N VAL A 74 -8.82 -5.83 4.24
CA VAL A 74 -8.81 -7.16 3.63
C VAL A 74 -8.22 -8.20 4.58
N THR A 75 -7.05 -7.92 5.17
CA THR A 75 -6.42 -8.88 6.10
C THR A 75 -7.27 -9.07 7.36
N SER A 76 -7.81 -8.00 7.96
CA SER A 76 -8.66 -8.10 9.16
C SER A 76 -9.96 -8.85 8.90
N THR A 77 -10.63 -8.61 7.76
CA THR A 77 -11.87 -9.31 7.40
C THR A 77 -11.62 -10.80 7.13
N MET A 78 -10.49 -11.17 6.53
CA MET A 78 -10.13 -12.57 6.34
C MET A 78 -9.88 -13.30 7.67
N ILE A 79 -9.15 -12.67 8.60
CA ILE A 79 -8.92 -13.22 9.94
C ILE A 79 -10.26 -13.35 10.68
N ALA A 80 -11.13 -12.35 10.60
CA ALA A 80 -12.47 -12.39 11.17
C ALA A 80 -13.34 -13.52 10.57
N ARG A 81 -13.09 -13.91 9.32
CA ARG A 81 -13.73 -15.05 8.64
C ARG A 81 -13.07 -16.40 8.92
N GLY A 82 -12.10 -16.47 9.83
CA GLY A 82 -11.45 -17.70 10.26
C GLY A 82 -10.25 -18.14 9.41
N VAL A 83 -9.77 -17.32 8.47
CA VAL A 83 -8.53 -17.62 7.74
C VAL A 83 -7.36 -17.48 8.71
N THR A 84 -6.48 -18.49 8.77
CA THR A 84 -5.33 -18.43 9.67
C THR A 84 -4.45 -17.20 9.36
N PRO A 85 -3.90 -16.49 10.37
CA PRO A 85 -3.18 -15.23 10.15
C PRO A 85 -2.04 -15.34 9.14
N ARG A 86 -1.29 -16.44 9.12
CA ARG A 86 -0.18 -16.63 8.18
C ARG A 86 -0.63 -16.57 6.71
N TYR A 87 -1.76 -17.22 6.40
CA TYR A 87 -2.31 -17.25 5.05
C TYR A 87 -3.06 -15.96 4.73
N ALA A 88 -3.73 -15.35 5.72
CA ALA A 88 -4.39 -14.07 5.53
C ALA A 88 -3.38 -12.98 5.15
N ILE A 89 -2.30 -12.86 5.92
CA ILE A 89 -1.25 -11.87 5.68
C ILE A 89 -0.53 -12.19 4.37
N GLY A 90 -0.07 -13.43 4.17
CA GLY A 90 0.70 -13.78 2.97
C GLY A 90 -0.10 -13.66 1.67
N THR A 91 -1.37 -14.07 1.68
CA THR A 91 -2.22 -14.02 0.49
C THR A 91 -2.66 -12.60 0.17
N SER A 92 -3.04 -11.81 1.18
CA SER A 92 -3.43 -10.41 0.96
C SER A 92 -2.24 -9.56 0.48
N ASN A 93 -1.05 -9.75 1.03
CA ASN A 93 0.16 -9.06 0.57
C ASN A 93 0.52 -9.42 -0.87
N ALA A 94 0.39 -10.71 -1.24
CA ALA A 94 0.59 -11.15 -2.63
C ALA A 94 -0.37 -10.48 -3.61
N VAL A 95 -1.65 -10.34 -3.23
CA VAL A 95 -2.64 -9.62 -4.05
C VAL A 95 -2.29 -8.14 -4.17
N VAL A 96 -1.94 -7.48 -3.05
CA VAL A 96 -1.56 -6.06 -3.04
C VAL A 96 -0.40 -5.79 -3.98
N PHE A 97 0.61 -6.67 -4.05
CA PHE A 97 1.70 -6.55 -5.01
C PHE A 97 1.20 -6.47 -6.47
N PHE A 98 0.32 -7.39 -6.89
CA PHE A 98 -0.20 -7.38 -8.27
C PHE A 98 -1.15 -6.22 -8.54
N VAL A 99 -1.97 -5.83 -7.55
CA VAL A 99 -2.86 -4.66 -7.67
C VAL A 99 -2.03 -3.38 -7.79
N ALA A 100 -1.03 -3.18 -6.95
CA ALA A 100 -0.12 -2.05 -7.00
C ALA A 100 0.66 -2.01 -8.32
N LEU A 101 1.17 -3.16 -8.78
CA LEU A 101 1.85 -3.28 -10.07
C LEU A 101 0.92 -2.86 -11.22
N THR A 102 -0.31 -3.39 -11.24
CA THR A 102 -1.27 -3.08 -12.31
C THR A 102 -1.69 -1.61 -12.27
N THR A 103 -1.91 -1.05 -11.07
CA THR A 103 -2.22 0.36 -10.85
C THR A 103 -1.07 1.24 -11.33
N SER A 104 0.17 0.89 -11.00
CA SER A 104 1.39 1.59 -11.43
C SER A 104 1.50 1.60 -12.97
N VAL A 105 1.26 0.46 -13.63
CA VAL A 105 1.26 0.36 -15.10
C VAL A 105 0.12 1.19 -15.70
N THR A 106 -1.08 1.10 -15.14
CA THR A 106 -2.27 1.84 -15.61
C THR A 106 -2.06 3.35 -15.54
N LEU A 107 -1.52 3.84 -14.42
CA LEU A 107 -1.18 5.25 -14.24
C LEU A 107 -0.04 5.68 -15.17
N TRP A 108 0.98 4.83 -15.35
CA TRP A 108 2.07 5.10 -16.29
C TRP A 108 1.55 5.32 -17.71
N LEU A 109 0.65 4.44 -18.18
CA LEU A 109 0.03 4.52 -19.50
C LEU A 109 -0.88 5.75 -19.67
N GLN A 110 -1.61 6.14 -18.63
CA GLN A 110 -2.54 7.29 -18.70
C GLN A 110 -1.83 8.64 -18.60
N LEU A 111 -0.83 8.75 -17.72
CA LEU A 111 -0.26 10.05 -17.36
C LEU A 111 0.98 10.40 -18.20
N GLY A 112 1.67 9.41 -18.80
CA GLY A 112 2.72 9.57 -19.81
C GLY A 112 3.97 10.37 -19.40
N ARG A 113 3.94 11.08 -18.27
CA ARG A 113 4.99 11.98 -17.76
C ARG A 113 5.37 11.54 -16.35
N MET A 114 6.27 10.56 -16.28
CA MET A 114 6.91 10.25 -15.00
C MET A 114 8.06 11.21 -14.73
N ARG A 115 8.03 11.82 -13.56
CA ARG A 115 9.24 12.36 -12.93
C ARG A 115 10.08 11.18 -12.45
N TYR A 116 10.92 10.66 -13.34
CA TYR A 116 11.76 9.49 -13.07
C TYR A 116 12.63 9.68 -11.84
N ASP A 117 13.04 10.92 -11.54
CA ASP A 117 13.75 11.34 -10.33
C ASP A 117 12.98 10.99 -9.04
N MET A 118 11.68 11.30 -8.97
CA MET A 118 10.84 10.97 -7.80
C MET A 118 10.58 9.46 -7.69
N VAL A 119 10.30 8.80 -8.83
CA VAL A 119 10.07 7.35 -8.85
C VAL A 119 11.32 6.61 -8.40
N LEU A 120 12.51 6.97 -8.91
CA LEU A 120 13.77 6.36 -8.49
C LEU A 120 14.04 6.60 -7.00
N ALA A 121 13.83 7.83 -6.51
CA ALA A 121 14.02 8.17 -5.11
C ALA A 121 13.10 7.34 -4.18
N LEU A 122 11.85 7.14 -4.58
CA LEU A 122 10.86 6.33 -3.86
C LEU A 122 11.16 4.83 -3.94
N LEU A 123 11.60 4.32 -5.10
CA LEU A 123 12.03 2.93 -5.26
C LEU A 123 13.26 2.61 -4.41
N ILE A 124 14.29 3.45 -4.48
CA ILE A 124 15.54 3.29 -3.72
C ILE A 124 15.28 3.48 -2.22
N GLY A 125 14.53 4.53 -1.86
CA GLY A 125 14.16 4.81 -0.48
C GLY A 125 13.32 3.69 0.12
N GLY A 126 12.32 3.16 -0.60
CA GLY A 126 11.50 2.04 -0.18
C GLY A 126 12.29 0.72 -0.05
N ALA A 127 13.15 0.43 -1.03
CA ALA A 127 14.01 -0.76 -1.02
C ALA A 127 15.03 -0.72 0.14
N ALA A 128 15.60 0.45 0.46
CA ALA A 128 16.51 0.63 1.59
C ALA A 128 15.77 0.70 2.94
N ALA A 129 14.58 1.28 2.98
CA ALA A 129 13.77 1.37 4.19
C ALA A 129 13.26 0.00 4.66
N ALA A 130 12.95 -0.92 3.74
CA ALA A 130 12.47 -2.27 4.08
C ALA A 130 13.39 -3.06 5.03
N PRO A 131 14.71 -3.22 4.77
CA PRO A 131 15.61 -3.93 5.69
C PRO A 131 15.81 -3.16 7.01
N ILE A 132 15.83 -1.83 6.98
CA ILE A 132 15.91 -1.02 8.20
C ILE A 132 14.65 -1.23 9.05
N ALA A 133 13.47 -1.19 8.45
CA ALA A 133 12.20 -1.42 9.12
C ALA A 133 12.13 -2.83 9.72
N ALA A 134 12.57 -3.86 9.00
CA ALA A 134 12.68 -5.23 9.51
C ALA A 134 13.64 -5.31 10.71
N TRP A 135 14.80 -4.64 10.63
CA TRP A 135 15.78 -4.59 11.70
C TRP A 135 15.26 -3.87 12.95
N VAL A 136 14.55 -2.75 12.79
CA VAL A 136 13.94 -2.02 13.91
C VAL A 136 12.82 -2.84 14.54
N THR A 137 11.90 -3.35 13.73
CA THR A 137 10.74 -4.13 14.23
C THR A 137 11.16 -5.43 14.89
N SER A 138 12.31 -6.01 14.52
CA SER A 138 12.87 -7.18 15.23
C SER A 138 13.29 -6.89 16.68
N ARG A 139 13.49 -5.63 17.06
CA ARG A 139 13.91 -5.22 18.42
C ARG A 139 12.78 -4.67 19.27
N VAL A 140 11.66 -4.28 18.66
CA VAL A 140 10.55 -3.63 19.35
C VAL A 140 9.47 -4.68 19.64
N PRO A 141 8.96 -4.76 20.88
CA PRO A 141 7.86 -5.68 21.18
C PRO A 141 6.63 -5.33 20.35
N GLN A 142 6.00 -6.35 19.73
CA GLN A 142 4.89 -6.20 18.79
C GLN A 142 3.77 -5.28 19.31
N ARG A 143 3.44 -5.38 20.62
CA ARG A 143 2.41 -4.54 21.26
C ARG A 143 2.73 -3.05 21.22
N ALA A 144 4.00 -2.70 21.46
CA ALA A 144 4.45 -1.31 21.43
C ALA A 144 4.45 -0.78 19.99
N ALA A 145 4.90 -1.59 19.02
CA ALA A 145 4.85 -1.22 17.61
C ALA A 145 3.41 -0.97 17.13
N THR A 146 2.46 -1.86 17.45
CA THR A 146 1.05 -1.68 17.09
C THR A 146 0.42 -0.47 17.77
N ALA A 147 0.73 -0.23 19.04
CA ALA A 147 0.22 0.94 19.77
C ALA A 147 0.78 2.24 19.19
N ALA A 148 2.08 2.29 18.89
CA ALA A 148 2.72 3.46 18.30
C ALA A 148 2.12 3.81 16.93
N VAL A 149 1.96 2.82 16.05
CA VAL A 149 1.31 3.03 14.74
C VAL A 149 -0.12 3.54 14.93
N GLY A 150 -0.90 2.93 15.82
CA GLY A 150 -2.27 3.36 16.10
C GLY A 150 -2.36 4.80 16.59
N VAL A 151 -1.50 5.20 17.54
CA VAL A 151 -1.43 6.57 18.06
C VAL A 151 -1.02 7.55 16.96
N ILE A 152 0.00 7.22 16.17
CA ILE A 152 0.47 8.09 15.07
C ILE A 152 -0.66 8.31 14.06
N VAL A 153 -1.33 7.25 13.61
CA VAL A 153 -2.43 7.35 12.64
C VAL A 153 -3.60 8.16 13.22
N PHE A 154 -3.93 7.95 14.49
CA PHE A 154 -4.98 8.70 15.17
C PHE A 154 -4.66 10.20 15.24
N VAL A 155 -3.45 10.55 15.68
CA VAL A 155 -3.01 11.95 15.77
C VAL A 155 -2.96 12.60 14.40
N LEU A 156 -2.45 11.90 13.39
CA LEU A 156 -2.37 12.43 12.03
C LEU A 156 -3.77 12.66 11.43
N GLY A 157 -4.69 11.74 11.66
CA GLY A 157 -6.09 11.87 11.26
C GLY A 157 -6.80 13.02 11.98
N ALA A 158 -6.62 13.13 13.31
CA ALA A 158 -7.19 14.22 14.10
C ALA A 158 -6.63 15.59 13.70
N ALA A 159 -5.32 15.68 13.44
CA ALA A 159 -4.68 16.89 12.95
C ALA A 159 -5.20 17.29 11.56
N GLY A 160 -5.33 16.33 10.64
CA GLY A 160 -5.91 16.57 9.31
C GLY A 160 -7.35 17.07 9.39
N LEU A 161 -8.16 16.49 10.27
CA LEU A 161 -9.53 16.93 10.52
C LEU A 161 -9.57 18.36 11.07
N PHE A 162 -8.73 18.66 12.07
CA PHE A 162 -8.64 19.99 12.68
C PHE A 162 -8.27 21.06 11.65
N VAL A 163 -7.29 20.78 10.78
CA VAL A 163 -6.87 21.67 9.69
C VAL A 163 -7.96 21.85 8.63
N THR A 164 -8.81 20.85 8.41
CA THR A 164 -9.90 20.95 7.42
C THR A 164 -11.10 21.73 7.94
N LEU A 165 -11.32 21.75 9.26
CA LEU A 165 -12.47 22.39 9.90
C LEU A 165 -12.23 23.87 10.30
N LEU A 166 -11.00 24.39 10.18
CA LEU A 166 -10.58 25.75 10.54
C LEU A 166 -9.98 26.50 9.35
#